data_AF-A0A920RLY7-F1
#
_entry.id   AF-A0A920RLY7-F1
#
_cell.length_a   1.000
_cell.length_b   1.000
_cell.length_c   1.000
_cell.angle_alpha   90.00
_cell.angle_beta   90.00
_cell.angle_gamma   90.00
#
_symmetry.space_group_name_H-M   'P 1'
#
loop_
_entity.id
_entity.type
_entity.pdbx_description
1 polymer ?
#
loop_
_entity_poly.entity_id
_entity_poly.type
_entity_poly.pdbx_seq_one_letter_code
_entity_poly.pdbx_strand_id
1 'polypeptide(L)'
;MASPEQPGHKKLGQLAATAICGNDITSSCLYVSALATMAAGHLSPFSLLIVAAVLFLFRKIYSEVVGALPLNGGAYNALLNTTSKSRASVAACLTLLSYMATAVISAIEAVHYVRSIWDGLPEIAATVGLLAVFMILTIVGITESAKVAIGIFLTHLVTLGL
;
A
#
# COMPACT_ATOMS: atom_id res chain seq x y z
N MET A 1 1.98 36.53 -25.84
CA MET A 1 0.96 35.45 -25.87
C MET A 1 1.05 34.70 -24.55
N ALA A 2 0.07 34.90 -23.67
CA ALA A 2 -0.01 34.13 -22.43
C ALA A 2 -0.39 32.69 -22.79
N SER A 3 0.37 31.72 -22.26
CA SER A 3 0.03 30.30 -22.39
C SER A 3 -1.34 30.07 -21.74
N PRO A 4 -2.26 29.32 -22.37
CA PRO A 4 -3.56 29.05 -21.79
C PRO A 4 -3.38 28.28 -20.47
N GLU A 5 -4.02 28.78 -19.40
CA GLU A 5 -4.10 28.12 -18.09
C GLU A 5 -4.70 26.71 -18.30
N GLN A 6 -3.92 25.66 -18.00
CA GLN A 6 -4.42 24.30 -18.07
C GLN A 6 -5.57 24.13 -17.06
N PRO A 7 -6.69 23.47 -17.43
CA PRO A 7 -7.79 23.25 -16.51
C PRO A 7 -7.28 22.44 -15.31
N GLY A 8 -7.39 23.01 -14.11
CA GLY A 8 -6.83 22.43 -12.89
C GLY A 8 -7.30 20.99 -12.68
N HIS A 9 -6.36 20.06 -12.54
CA HIS A 9 -6.65 18.66 -12.25
C HIS A 9 -7.55 18.55 -11.00
N LYS A 10 -8.68 17.85 -11.13
CA LYS A 10 -9.58 17.56 -10.01
C LYS A 10 -8.82 16.75 -8.95
N LYS A 11 -8.60 17.34 -7.78
CA LYS A 11 -7.90 16.68 -6.66
C LYS A 11 -8.81 15.65 -5.99
N LEU A 12 -8.19 14.58 -5.47
CA LEU A 12 -8.87 13.63 -4.59
C LEU A 12 -9.28 14.33 -3.28
N GLY A 13 -10.48 14.02 -2.79
CA GLY A 13 -10.90 14.45 -1.46
C GLY A 13 -10.08 13.76 -0.36
N GLN A 14 -10.01 14.37 0.83
CA GLN A 14 -9.21 13.87 1.96
C GLN A 14 -9.56 12.42 2.31
N LEU A 15 -10.85 12.09 2.44
CA LEU A 15 -11.27 10.72 2.77
C LEU A 15 -10.82 9.70 1.71
N ALA A 16 -10.95 10.04 0.42
CA ALA A 16 -10.54 9.16 -0.67
C ALA A 16 -9.01 8.95 -0.68
N ALA A 17 -8.24 10.03 -0.50
CA ALA A 17 -6.79 9.96 -0.40
C ALA A 17 -6.34 9.14 0.83
N THR A 18 -6.98 9.37 1.99
CA THR A 18 -6.73 8.61 3.21
C THR A 18 -7.11 7.14 3.04
N ALA A 19 -8.21 6.80 2.39
CA ALA A 19 -8.61 5.43 2.18
C ALA A 19 -7.66 4.67 1.24
N ILE A 20 -7.21 5.31 0.15
CA ILE A 20 -6.26 4.70 -0.78
C ILE A 20 -4.94 4.37 -0.07
N CYS A 21 -4.33 5.34 0.62
CA CYS A 21 -3.09 5.12 1.36
C CYS A 21 -3.30 4.26 2.61
N GLY A 22 -4.41 4.45 3.31
CA GLY A 22 -4.71 3.81 4.58
C GLY A 22 -5.03 2.33 4.44
N ASN A 23 -5.54 1.90 3.28
CA ASN A 23 -5.76 0.48 3.02
C ASN A 23 -4.46 -0.32 3.06
N ASP A 24 -3.36 0.18 2.51
CA ASP A 24 -2.06 -0.50 2.51
C ASP A 24 -1.53 -0.76 3.94
N ILE A 25 -1.75 0.19 4.85
CA ILE A 25 -1.34 0.09 6.26
C ILE A 25 -2.31 -0.80 7.04
N THR A 26 -3.61 -0.55 6.93
CA THR A 26 -4.63 -1.23 7.75
C THR A 26 -4.86 -2.67 7.34
N SER A 27 -4.73 -3.01 6.05
CA SER A 27 -4.78 -4.41 5.60
C SER A 27 -3.62 -5.21 6.19
N SER A 28 -2.43 -4.63 6.26
CA SER A 28 -1.23 -5.27 6.79
C SER A 28 -1.41 -5.70 8.26
N CYS A 29 -2.17 -4.94 9.06
CA CYS A 29 -2.43 -5.29 10.46
C CYS A 29 -3.14 -6.64 10.63
N LEU A 30 -3.91 -7.09 9.64
CA LEU A 30 -4.69 -8.33 9.71
C LEU A 30 -3.78 -9.57 9.72
N TYR A 31 -2.71 -9.57 8.93
CA TYR A 31 -1.81 -10.72 8.79
C TYR A 31 -0.44 -10.53 9.45
N VAL A 32 0.10 -9.31 9.52
CA VAL A 32 1.47 -9.06 10.03
C VAL A 32 1.64 -9.53 11.47
N SER A 33 0.63 -9.35 12.32
CA SER A 33 0.68 -9.80 13.71
C SER A 33 0.86 -11.32 13.80
N ALA A 34 0.05 -12.07 13.04
CA ALA A 34 0.13 -13.53 12.99
C ALA A 34 1.49 -14.00 12.43
N LEU A 35 1.94 -13.43 11.31
CA LEU A 35 3.23 -13.77 10.69
C LEU A 35 4.40 -13.45 11.64
N ALA A 36 4.36 -12.31 12.32
CA ALA A 36 5.38 -11.93 13.30
C ALA A 36 5.40 -12.89 14.50
N THR A 37 4.23 -13.29 15.00
CA THR A 37 4.13 -14.29 16.07
C THR A 37 4.62 -15.67 15.62
N MET A 38 4.35 -16.08 14.38
CA MET A 38 4.89 -17.34 13.83
C MET A 38 6.41 -17.33 13.76
N ALA A 39 7.02 -16.19 13.37
CA ALA A 39 8.47 -16.09 13.21
C ALA A 39 9.23 -15.85 14.53
N ALA A 40 8.69 -15.03 15.43
CA ALA A 40 9.38 -14.54 16.63
C ALA A 40 8.74 -15.00 17.95
N GLY A 41 7.60 -15.70 17.91
CA GLY A 41 6.87 -16.17 19.08
C GLY A 41 6.55 -15.03 20.06
N HIS A 42 6.95 -15.22 21.32
CA HIS A 42 6.76 -14.24 22.40
C HIS A 42 7.51 -12.92 22.20
N LEU A 43 8.52 -12.86 21.31
CA LEU A 43 9.23 -11.62 20.97
C LEU A 43 8.50 -10.78 19.91
N SER A 44 7.42 -11.29 19.31
CA SER A 44 6.66 -10.57 18.28
C SER A 44 6.17 -9.17 18.72
N PRO A 45 5.69 -8.92 19.96
CA PRO A 45 5.29 -7.57 20.35
C PRO A 45 6.45 -6.58 20.31
N PHE A 46 7.67 -7.02 20.66
CA PHE A 46 8.85 -6.16 20.60
C PHE A 46 9.20 -5.78 19.16
N SER A 47 9.17 -6.74 18.25
CA SER A 47 9.37 -6.49 16.81
C SER A 47 8.32 -5.52 16.26
N LEU A 48 7.05 -5.70 16.61
CA LEU A 48 5.96 -4.81 16.18
C LEU A 48 6.07 -3.40 16.78
N LEU A 49 6.54 -3.27 18.03
CA LEU A 49 6.83 -1.97 18.64
C LEU A 49 7.93 -1.21 17.90
N ILE A 50 8.98 -1.90 17.44
CA ILE A 50 10.03 -1.28 16.62
C ILE A 50 9.43 -0.77 15.30
N VAL A 51 8.62 -1.58 14.62
CA VAL A 51 7.94 -1.17 13.38
C VAL A 51 7.07 0.07 13.62
N ALA A 52 6.25 0.05 14.68
CA ALA A 52 5.41 1.19 15.05
C ALA A 52 6.23 2.45 15.35
N ALA A 53 7.36 2.33 16.05
CA ALA A 53 8.26 3.43 16.34
C ALA A 53 8.85 4.02 15.05
N VAL A 54 9.32 3.19 14.12
CA VAL A 54 9.84 3.63 12.82
C VAL A 54 8.75 4.38 12.04
N LEU A 55 7.55 3.82 11.91
CA LEU A 55 6.44 4.47 11.21
C LEU A 55 6.04 5.81 11.85
N PHE A 56 6.06 5.88 13.19
CA PHE A 56 5.78 7.10 13.93
C PHE A 56 6.79 8.21 13.63
N LEU A 57 8.09 7.90 13.58
CA LEU A 57 9.14 8.85 13.23
C LEU A 57 9.01 9.33 11.78
N PHE A 58 8.66 8.43 10.85
CA PHE A 58 8.47 8.77 9.43
C PHE A 58 7.30 9.71 9.16
N ARG A 59 6.28 9.77 10.03
CA ARG A 59 5.08 10.62 9.85
C ARG A 59 5.42 12.08 9.53
N LYS A 60 6.36 12.67 10.27
CA LYS A 60 6.73 14.09 10.09
C LYS A 60 7.58 14.30 8.85
N ILE A 61 8.51 13.40 8.59
CA ILE A 61 9.35 13.39 7.39
C ILE A 61 8.47 13.36 6.13
N TYR A 62 7.46 12.49 6.09
CA TYR A 62 6.53 12.43 4.95
C TYR A 62 5.81 13.76 4.71
N SER A 63 5.33 14.43 5.76
CA SER A 63 4.66 15.73 5.61
C SER A 63 5.60 16.84 5.14
N GLU A 64 6.85 16.84 5.59
CA GLU A 64 7.86 17.83 5.20
C GLU A 64 8.28 17.63 3.74
N VAL A 65 8.60 16.40 3.34
CA VAL A 65 9.05 16.09 1.98
C VAL A 65 7.96 16.35 0.95
N VAL A 66 6.73 15.90 1.20
CA VAL A 66 5.59 16.12 0.28
C VAL A 66 5.19 17.60 0.25
N GLY A 67 5.32 18.31 1.37
CA GLY A 67 5.09 19.76 1.43
C GLY A 67 6.13 20.57 0.66
N ALA A 68 7.41 20.17 0.72
CA ALA A 68 8.51 20.86 0.05
C ALA A 68 8.57 20.57 -1.46
N LEU A 69 8.19 19.36 -1.89
CA LEU A 69 8.22 18.93 -3.30
C LEU A 69 6.84 18.40 -3.71
N PRO A 70 5.87 19.29 -4.00
CA PRO A 70 4.51 18.92 -4.40
C PRO A 70 4.46 18.46 -5.88
N LEU A 71 5.36 17.55 -6.25
CA LEU A 71 5.49 16.99 -7.58
C LEU A 71 4.73 15.67 -7.67
N ASN A 72 4.03 15.46 -8.78
CA ASN A 72 3.46 14.16 -9.10
C ASN A 72 4.59 13.14 -9.29
N GLY A 73 4.52 11.97 -8.67
CA GLY A 73 5.50 10.88 -8.80
C GLY A 73 6.21 10.46 -7.50
N GLY A 74 5.76 10.95 -6.35
CA GLY A 74 6.05 10.38 -5.03
C GLY A 74 7.54 10.31 -4.68
N ALA A 75 7.96 9.21 -4.04
CA ALA A 75 9.31 9.03 -3.52
C ALA A 75 10.39 9.10 -4.61
N TYR A 76 10.12 8.61 -5.82
CA TYR A 76 11.08 8.70 -6.94
C TYR A 76 11.37 10.15 -7.31
N ASN A 77 10.34 10.97 -7.51
CA ASN A 77 10.54 12.38 -7.85
C ASN A 77 11.16 13.17 -6.69
N ALA A 78 10.81 12.85 -5.45
CA ALA A 78 11.48 13.44 -4.29
C ALA A 78 12.99 13.14 -4.30
N LEU A 79 13.39 11.89 -4.55
CA LEU A 79 14.78 11.48 -4.61
C LEU A 79 15.50 12.03 -5.85
N LEU A 80 14.84 12.06 -7.00
CA LEU A 80 15.41 12.60 -8.24
C LEU A 80 15.80 14.08 -8.08
N ASN A 81 15.05 14.83 -7.28
CA ASN A 81 15.29 16.25 -7.03
C ASN A 81 16.20 16.54 -5.83
N THR A 82 16.51 15.54 -4.99
CA THR A 82 17.31 15.72 -3.77
C THR A 82 18.60 14.89 -3.76
N THR A 83 18.78 13.98 -4.71
CA THR A 83 19.97 13.13 -4.84
C THR A 83 20.36 12.89 -6.31
N SER A 84 21.30 11.97 -6.56
CA SER A 84 21.74 11.64 -7.91
C SER A 84 20.75 10.70 -8.62
N LYS A 85 20.67 10.80 -9.96
CA LYS A 85 19.82 9.95 -10.80
C LYS A 85 19.99 8.45 -10.53
N SER A 86 21.24 8.01 -10.34
CA SER A 86 21.57 6.61 -10.02
C SER A 86 21.01 6.16 -8.66
N ARG A 87 21.15 6.99 -7.62
CA ARG A 87 20.58 6.69 -6.29
C ARG A 87 19.05 6.67 -6.33
N ALA A 88 18.44 7.63 -7.03
CA ALA A 88 17.00 7.68 -7.22
C ALA A 88 16.47 6.46 -7.98
N SER A 89 17.17 5.99 -9.01
CA SER A 89 16.77 4.77 -9.75
C SER A 89 16.90 3.51 -8.92
N VAL A 90 17.97 3.36 -8.12
CA VAL A 90 18.11 2.20 -7.22
C VAL A 90 16.96 2.17 -6.21
N ALA A 91 16.65 3.32 -5.59
CA ALA A 91 15.54 3.42 -4.66
C ALA A 91 14.17 3.12 -5.33
N ALA A 92 13.95 3.59 -6.56
CA ALA A 92 12.75 3.27 -7.32
C ALA A 92 12.64 1.75 -7.60
N CYS A 93 13.73 1.09 -8.00
CA CYS A 93 13.74 -0.35 -8.21
C CYS A 93 13.43 -1.11 -6.91
N LEU A 94 14.04 -0.72 -5.78
CA LEU A 94 13.73 -1.32 -4.47
C LEU A 94 12.27 -1.10 -4.07
N THR A 95 11.71 0.07 -4.37
CA THR A 95 10.29 0.37 -4.11
C THR A 95 9.38 -0.53 -4.96
N LEU A 96 9.68 -0.71 -6.24
CA LEU A 96 8.92 -1.61 -7.11
C LEU A 96 8.98 -3.06 -6.65
N LEU A 97 10.17 -3.55 -6.27
CA LEU A 97 10.33 -4.89 -5.70
C LEU A 97 9.53 -5.04 -4.41
N SER A 98 9.54 -4.02 -3.54
CA SER A 98 8.73 -4.01 -2.32
C SER A 98 7.24 -4.09 -2.64
N TYR A 99 6.73 -3.30 -3.59
CA TYR A 99 5.31 -3.34 -3.97
C TYR A 99 4.91 -4.67 -4.59
N MET A 100 5.77 -5.30 -5.39
CA MET A 100 5.51 -6.64 -5.91
C MET A 100 5.42 -7.68 -4.79
N ALA A 101 6.35 -7.64 -3.83
CA ALA A 101 6.31 -8.54 -2.68
C ALA A 101 5.06 -8.32 -1.82
N THR A 102 4.69 -7.06 -1.54
CA THR A 102 3.48 -6.71 -0.80
C THR A 102 2.23 -7.21 -1.50
N ALA A 103 2.11 -7.06 -2.83
CA ALA A 103 0.97 -7.54 -3.58
C ALA A 103 0.83 -9.07 -3.50
N VAL A 104 1.94 -9.81 -3.63
CA VAL A 104 1.95 -11.27 -3.54
C VAL A 104 1.61 -11.74 -2.13
N ILE A 105 2.20 -11.15 -1.09
CA ILE A 105 1.89 -11.48 0.30
C ILE A 105 0.41 -11.17 0.62
N SER A 106 -0.10 -10.01 0.19
CA SER A 106 -1.50 -9.66 0.42
C SER A 106 -2.46 -10.64 -0.26
N ALA A 107 -2.13 -11.08 -1.48
CA ALA A 107 -2.94 -12.03 -2.23
C ALA A 107 -2.93 -13.43 -1.60
N ILE A 108 -1.75 -13.93 -1.19
CA ILE A 108 -1.65 -15.27 -0.59
C ILE A 108 -2.34 -15.31 0.78
N GLU A 109 -2.19 -14.28 1.62
CA GLU A 109 -2.88 -14.20 2.92
C GLU A 109 -4.40 -14.12 2.75
N ALA A 110 -4.90 -13.36 1.77
CA ALA A 110 -6.32 -13.32 1.46
C ALA A 110 -6.87 -14.70 1.07
N VAL A 111 -6.14 -15.45 0.23
CA VAL A 111 -6.51 -16.81 -0.16
C VAL A 111 -6.39 -17.79 1.02
N HIS A 112 -5.37 -17.63 1.86
CA HIS A 112 -5.18 -18.43 3.07
C HIS A 112 -6.35 -18.26 4.05
N TYR A 113 -6.85 -17.04 4.23
CA TYR A 113 -8.07 -16.80 5.01
C TYR A 113 -9.29 -17.49 4.42
N VAL A 114 -9.50 -17.45 3.10
CA VAL A 114 -10.61 -18.17 2.46
C VAL A 114 -10.46 -19.69 2.65
N ARG A 115 -9.24 -20.21 2.54
CA ARG A 115 -8.95 -21.63 2.72
C ARG A 115 -9.30 -22.11 4.13
N SER A 116 -9.17 -21.28 5.15
CA SER A 116 -9.59 -21.61 6.53
C SER A 116 -11.09 -21.93 6.65
N ILE A 117 -11.90 -21.51 5.66
CA ILE A 117 -13.34 -21.76 5.59
C ILE A 117 -13.65 -22.83 4.52
N TRP A 118 -12.79 -22.97 3.51
CA TRP A 118 -12.94 -23.92 2.41
C TRP A 118 -11.63 -24.63 2.05
N ASP A 119 -11.46 -25.84 2.59
CA ASP A 119 -10.23 -26.63 2.44
C ASP A 119 -9.89 -27.06 1.00
N GLY A 120 -10.88 -27.06 0.10
CA GLY A 120 -10.74 -27.49 -1.30
C GLY A 120 -10.07 -26.47 -2.22
N LEU A 121 -9.79 -25.25 -1.74
CA LEU A 121 -9.25 -24.17 -2.58
C LEU A 121 -7.75 -24.36 -2.85
N PRO A 122 -7.29 -24.53 -4.10
CA PRO A 122 -5.87 -24.65 -4.42
C PRO A 122 -5.15 -23.30 -4.21
N GLU A 123 -4.46 -23.15 -3.09
CA GLU A 123 -3.95 -21.87 -2.59
C GLU A 123 -3.08 -21.10 -3.61
N ILE A 124 -2.07 -21.76 -4.17
CA ILE A 124 -1.16 -21.13 -5.14
C ILE A 124 -1.92 -20.73 -6.42
N ALA A 125 -2.76 -21.62 -6.95
CA ALA A 125 -3.50 -21.34 -8.18
C ALA A 125 -4.53 -20.22 -7.99
N ALA A 126 -5.23 -20.20 -6.85
CA ALA A 126 -6.16 -19.14 -6.49
C ALA A 126 -5.45 -17.80 -6.29
N THR A 127 -4.26 -17.79 -5.68
CA THR A 127 -3.42 -16.58 -5.51
C THR A 127 -2.99 -16.00 -6.85
N VAL A 128 -2.48 -16.84 -7.75
CA VAL A 128 -2.10 -16.43 -9.12
C VAL A 128 -3.32 -15.91 -9.89
N GLY A 129 -4.47 -16.59 -9.78
CA GLY A 129 -5.73 -16.16 -10.39
C GLY A 129 -6.19 -14.79 -9.87
N LEU A 130 -6.12 -14.56 -8.56
CA LEU A 130 -6.47 -13.28 -7.94
C LEU A 130 -5.58 -12.14 -8.46
N LEU A 131 -4.26 -12.35 -8.49
CA LEU A 131 -3.31 -11.38 -9.04
C LEU A 131 -3.57 -11.10 -10.53
N ALA A 132 -3.88 -12.14 -11.32
CA ALA A 132 -4.23 -12.01 -12.73
C ALA A 132 -5.51 -11.18 -12.94
N VAL A 133 -6.52 -11.35 -12.09
CA VAL A 133 -7.74 -10.51 -12.11
C VAL A 133 -7.38 -9.05 -11.86
N PHE A 134 -6.62 -8.75 -10.81
CA PHE A 134 -6.20 -7.36 -10.52
C PHE A 134 -5.32 -6.76 -11.61
N MET A 135 -4.45 -7.57 -12.23
CA MET A 135 -3.66 -7.15 -13.40
C MET A 135 -4.59 -6.74 -14.56
N ILE A 136 -5.60 -7.57 -14.89
CA ILE A 136 -6.57 -7.25 -15.95
C ILE A 136 -7.34 -5.97 -15.61
N LEU A 137 -7.85 -5.83 -14.38
CA LEU A 137 -8.55 -4.62 -13.93
C LEU A 137 -7.69 -3.36 -14.07
N THR A 138 -6.39 -3.48 -13.76
CA THR A 138 -5.42 -2.39 -13.89
C THR A 138 -5.16 -2.03 -15.36
N ILE A 139 -5.01 -3.03 -16.24
CA ILE A 139 -4.84 -2.82 -17.69
C ILE A 139 -6.08 -2.17 -18.31
N VAL A 140 -7.28 -2.57 -17.89
CA VAL A 140 -8.55 -1.97 -18.34
C VAL A 140 -8.68 -0.50 -17.89
N GLY A 141 -7.98 -0.10 -16.83
CA GLY A 141 -7.92 1.30 -16.39
C GLY A 141 -9.18 1.77 -15.67
N ILE A 142 -9.71 0.98 -14.74
CA ILE A 142 -10.91 1.35 -13.97
C ILE A 142 -10.63 2.63 -13.14
N THR A 143 -11.40 3.68 -13.44
CA THR A 143 -11.26 5.02 -12.86
C THR A 143 -11.99 5.23 -11.52
N GLU A 144 -12.91 4.34 -11.15
CA GLU A 144 -13.77 4.48 -9.95
C GLU A 144 -13.23 3.77 -8.69
N SER A 145 -11.94 3.42 -8.67
CA SER A 145 -11.32 2.66 -7.58
C SER A 145 -11.36 3.36 -6.22
N ALA A 146 -11.42 4.70 -6.19
CA ALA A 146 -11.44 5.47 -4.94
C ALA A 146 -12.68 5.18 -4.08
N LYS A 147 -13.86 4.95 -4.68
CA LYS A 147 -15.08 4.60 -3.92
C LYS A 147 -14.97 3.22 -3.29
N VAL A 148 -14.41 2.26 -4.03
CA VAL A 148 -14.14 0.90 -3.54
C VAL A 148 -13.12 0.94 -2.40
N ALA A 149 -12.06 1.72 -2.54
CA ALA A 149 -11.04 1.88 -1.51
C ALA A 149 -11.62 2.42 -0.19
N ILE A 150 -12.55 3.39 -0.24
CA ILE A 150 -13.25 3.88 0.96
C ILE A 150 -14.04 2.76 1.65
N GLY A 151 -14.78 1.96 0.89
CA GLY A 151 -15.54 0.84 1.43
C GLY A 151 -14.63 -0.15 2.17
N ILE A 152 -13.55 -0.59 1.51
CA ILE A 152 -12.55 -1.50 2.10
C ILE A 152 -11.93 -0.89 3.37
N PHE A 153 -11.58 0.39 3.33
CA PHE A 153 -10.93 1.06 4.44
C PHE A 153 -11.84 1.13 5.67
N LEU A 154 -13.11 1.47 5.49
CA LEU A 154 -14.09 1.46 6.58
C LEU A 154 -14.28 0.05 7.13
N THR A 155 -14.33 -0.97 6.27
CA THR A 155 -14.38 -2.37 6.72
C THR A 155 -13.16 -2.74 7.56
N HIS A 156 -11.94 -2.39 7.14
CA HIS A 156 -10.74 -2.63 7.95
C HIS A 156 -10.81 -1.94 9.31
N LEU A 157 -11.21 -0.66 9.37
CA LEU A 157 -11.31 0.07 10.63
C LEU A 157 -12.35 -0.53 11.57
N VAL A 158 -13.50 -0.97 11.04
CA VAL A 158 -14.54 -1.63 11.84
C VAL A 158 -14.03 -2.98 12.35
N THR A 159 -13.43 -3.81 11.50
CA THR A 159 -12.90 -5.13 11.88
C THR A 159 -11.77 -5.04 12.89
N LEU A 160 -10.91 -4.02 12.82
CA LEU A 160 -9.81 -3.81 13.77
C LEU A 160 -10.25 -3.12 15.07
N GLY A 161 -11.36 -2.38 15.02
CA GLY A 161 -11.88 -1.61 16.17
C GLY A 161 -12.87 -2.38 17.05
N LEU A 162 -13.41 -3.48 16.55
CA LEU A 162 -14.30 -4.41 17.28
C LEU A 162 -13.50 -5.60 17.82
#